data_AF-A0A661URE4-F1
#
_entry.id   AF-A0A661URE4-F1
#
_cell.length_a   1.000
_cell.length_b   1.000
_cell.length_c   1.000
_cell.angle_alpha   90.00
_cell.angle_beta   90.00
_cell.angle_gamma   90.00
#
_symmetry.space_group_name_H-M   'P 1'
#
loop_
_entity.id
_entity.type
_entity.pdbx_description
1 polymer ?
#
loop_
_entity_poly.entity_id
_entity_poly.type
_entity_poly.pdbx_seq_one_letter_code
_entity_poly.pdbx_strand_id
1 'polypeptide(L)'
;MKKLVNIVISIFLIFTFSSCSSDGNGDEIEYKQKMREFVINICQYARSIHSEFIIIPQNGIELVTENGDEAGELSQEYLNAIDGHGQEDLFFGYDNDDEPTPTESTQYLQTFLNISKNAGNSILVTDYCSTHSNMDESYSLNNTAGYISFAADHRVLDNIPEFPEPIYNSNSNDILTLTEAKNFLYLINPEYYSSKSDFINAVTNTNYDLLIMDLFFHDGIEFTQSEIDQLKSKLNGGSRLLICYMSIGEAEDY
;
A
#
# COMPACT_ATOMS: atom_id res chain seq x y z
N MET A 1 73.48 -15.78 49.83
CA MET A 1 72.30 -15.63 50.72
C MET A 1 71.58 -14.35 50.34
N LYS A 2 70.24 -14.42 50.27
CA LYS A 2 69.25 -13.37 49.92
C LYS A 2 69.18 -12.95 48.43
N LYS A 3 68.39 -13.73 47.68
CA LYS A 3 67.60 -13.28 46.52
C LYS A 3 66.39 -12.48 47.03
N LEU A 4 66.05 -11.36 46.41
CA LEU A 4 64.71 -10.74 46.41
C LEU A 4 64.63 -9.83 45.16
N VAL A 5 64.06 -10.31 44.05
CA VAL A 5 62.63 -10.25 43.64
C VAL A 5 62.33 -8.88 43.00
N ASN A 6 62.46 -8.82 41.67
CA ASN A 6 61.85 -7.77 40.85
C ASN A 6 60.37 -8.13 40.67
N ILE A 7 59.49 -7.28 41.20
CA ILE A 7 58.05 -7.36 40.99
C ILE A 7 57.77 -6.75 39.61
N VAL A 8 57.46 -7.59 38.63
CA VAL A 8 56.86 -7.17 37.36
C VAL A 8 55.35 -7.18 37.58
N ILE A 9 54.75 -5.99 37.61
CA ILE A 9 53.30 -5.81 37.63
C ILE A 9 52.81 -6.09 36.20
N SER A 10 52.36 -7.31 35.94
CA SER A 10 51.63 -7.65 34.72
C SER A 10 50.21 -7.08 34.84
N ILE A 11 49.93 -6.03 34.07
CA ILE A 11 48.59 -5.51 33.87
C ILE A 11 47.83 -6.53 33.02
N PHE A 12 46.90 -7.24 33.65
CA PHE A 12 45.98 -8.16 32.98
C PHE A 12 44.87 -7.32 32.33
N LEU A 13 45.01 -7.00 31.04
CA LEU A 13 43.93 -6.45 30.23
C LEU A 13 42.95 -7.60 29.93
N ILE A 14 41.87 -7.67 30.70
CA ILE A 14 40.73 -8.54 30.41
C ILE A 14 40.00 -7.89 29.23
N PHE A 15 40.25 -8.40 28.02
CA PHE A 15 39.34 -8.18 26.89
C PHE A 15 38.08 -9.02 27.15
N THR A 16 37.06 -8.39 27.71
CA THR A 16 35.71 -8.92 27.67
C THR A 16 35.25 -8.87 26.22
N PHE A 17 35.31 -10.01 25.53
CA PHE A 17 34.50 -10.23 24.34
C PHE A 17 33.05 -10.27 24.81
N SER A 18 32.37 -9.12 24.78
CA SER A 18 30.91 -9.10 24.76
C SER A 18 30.49 -9.80 23.47
N SER A 19 30.05 -11.04 23.62
CA SER A 19 29.24 -11.72 22.61
C SER A 19 28.03 -10.83 22.37
N CYS A 20 27.91 -10.23 21.18
CA CYS A 20 26.64 -9.68 20.75
C CYS A 20 25.63 -10.84 20.77
N SER A 21 24.71 -10.80 21.73
CA SER A 21 23.39 -11.37 21.48
C SER A 21 22.80 -10.52 20.36
N SER A 22 22.49 -11.15 19.22
CA SER A 22 21.60 -10.55 18.24
C SER A 22 20.22 -10.46 18.88
N ASP A 23 19.95 -9.34 19.54
CA ASP A 23 18.60 -8.99 19.96
C ASP A 23 17.83 -8.64 18.69
N GLY A 24 17.26 -9.64 18.01
CA GLY A 24 16.58 -9.48 16.72
C GLY A 24 15.43 -8.46 16.73
N ASN A 25 14.96 -8.08 17.92
CA ASN A 25 13.95 -7.05 18.11
C ASN A 25 14.49 -5.63 17.85
N GLY A 26 15.77 -5.37 18.10
CA GLY A 26 16.39 -4.06 17.84
C GLY A 26 16.54 -3.78 16.35
N ASP A 27 16.97 -4.78 15.60
CA ASP A 27 17.17 -4.69 14.14
C ASP A 27 15.82 -4.49 13.42
N GLU A 28 14.76 -5.17 13.87
CA GLU A 28 13.42 -5.04 13.29
C GLU A 28 12.83 -3.63 13.48
N ILE A 29 12.95 -3.06 14.69
CA ILE A 29 12.52 -1.68 14.96
C ILE A 29 13.30 -0.70 14.08
N GLU A 30 14.60 -0.92 13.87
CA GLU A 30 15.41 -0.07 13.02
C GLU A 30 14.97 -0.12 11.54
N TYR A 31 14.65 -1.31 11.00
CA TYR A 31 14.16 -1.42 9.62
C TYR A 31 12.80 -0.76 9.43
N LYS A 32 11.87 -0.92 10.38
CA LYS A 32 10.58 -0.23 10.37
C LYS A 32 10.76 1.29 10.39
N GLN A 33 11.64 1.80 11.26
CA GLN A 33 11.97 3.23 11.31
C GLN A 33 12.55 3.74 9.98
N LYS A 34 13.50 3.01 9.38
CA LYS A 34 14.09 3.40 8.09
C LYS A 34 13.06 3.44 6.96
N MET A 35 12.14 2.49 6.93
CA MET A 35 11.06 2.50 5.92
C MET A 35 10.12 3.70 6.14
N ARG A 36 9.75 4.00 7.39
CA ARG A 36 8.98 5.20 7.71
C ARG A 36 9.68 6.47 7.23
N GLU A 37 10.96 6.62 7.56
CA GLU A 37 11.78 7.76 7.10
C GLU A 37 11.84 7.85 5.58
N PHE A 38 11.95 6.72 4.88
CA PHE A 38 11.96 6.70 3.43
C PHE A 38 10.65 7.21 2.83
N VAL A 39 9.50 6.72 3.31
CA VAL A 39 8.17 7.19 2.89
C VAL A 39 7.95 8.67 3.23
N ILE A 40 8.35 9.10 4.44
CA ILE A 40 8.30 10.51 4.86
C ILE A 40 9.13 11.38 3.92
N ASN A 41 10.33 10.96 3.54
CA ASN A 41 11.19 11.70 2.63
C ASN A 41 10.60 11.77 1.21
N ILE A 42 9.97 10.69 0.71
CA ILE A 42 9.22 10.70 -0.55
C ILE A 42 8.09 11.73 -0.48
N CYS A 43 7.28 11.70 0.59
CA CYS A 43 6.21 12.66 0.82
C CYS A 43 6.72 14.11 0.80
N GLN A 44 7.76 14.41 1.57
CA GLN A 44 8.35 15.74 1.65
C GLN A 44 8.86 16.22 0.28
N TYR A 45 9.54 15.34 -0.46
CA TYR A 45 10.03 15.66 -1.81
C TYR A 45 8.88 15.93 -2.78
N ALA A 46 7.92 15.00 -2.87
CA ALA A 46 6.80 15.11 -3.80
C ALA A 46 5.94 16.35 -3.49
N ARG A 47 5.65 16.62 -2.20
CA ARG A 47 4.89 17.79 -1.77
C ARG A 47 5.64 19.11 -1.89
N SER A 48 6.97 19.09 -2.02
CA SER A 48 7.75 20.28 -2.39
C SER A 48 7.54 20.70 -3.86
N ILE A 49 7.14 19.75 -4.71
CA ILE A 49 6.83 19.98 -6.13
C ILE A 49 5.33 20.24 -6.32
N HIS A 50 4.48 19.43 -5.66
CA HIS A 50 3.02 19.54 -5.73
C HIS A 50 2.42 19.34 -4.33
N SER A 51 1.98 20.41 -3.67
CA SER A 51 1.60 20.38 -2.24
C SER A 51 0.49 19.39 -1.89
N GLU A 52 -0.35 19.03 -2.86
CA GLU A 52 -1.46 18.07 -2.70
C GLU A 52 -1.10 16.67 -3.24
N PHE A 53 0.19 16.34 -3.39
CA PHE A 53 0.62 15.02 -3.85
C PHE A 53 0.18 13.94 -2.84
N ILE A 54 -0.56 12.96 -3.36
CA ILE A 54 -1.16 11.86 -2.59
C ILE A 54 -0.13 10.75 -2.38
N ILE A 55 0.01 10.27 -1.15
CA ILE A 55 0.88 9.15 -0.78
C ILE A 55 0.04 8.02 -0.18
N ILE A 56 0.10 6.83 -0.80
CA ILE A 56 -0.61 5.62 -0.37
C ILE A 56 0.38 4.46 -0.36
N PRO A 57 0.97 4.10 0.79
CA PRO A 57 1.74 2.86 0.91
C PRO A 57 0.82 1.64 0.75
N GLN A 58 1.38 0.56 0.21
CA GLN A 58 0.70 -0.72 0.02
C GLN A 58 1.27 -1.76 1.00
N ASN A 59 0.42 -2.41 1.79
CA ASN A 59 0.77 -3.38 2.84
C ASN A 59 1.73 -2.79 3.89
N GLY A 60 2.44 -3.63 4.67
CA GLY A 60 3.37 -3.17 5.72
C GLY A 60 2.70 -2.32 6.80
N ILE A 61 1.48 -2.70 7.18
CA ILE A 61 0.58 -1.89 8.00
C ILE A 61 1.11 -1.64 9.42
N GLU A 62 2.06 -2.44 9.90
CA GLU A 62 2.71 -2.30 11.20
C GLU A 62 3.48 -0.97 11.36
N LEU A 63 3.88 -0.35 10.24
CA LEU A 63 4.58 0.95 10.23
C LEU A 63 3.76 2.09 10.84
N VAL A 64 2.46 1.90 11.08
CA VAL A 64 1.61 2.89 11.77
C VAL A 64 1.97 3.05 13.26
N THR A 65 2.75 2.14 13.83
CA THR A 65 3.24 2.20 15.22
C THR A 65 4.77 2.20 15.27
N GLU A 66 5.33 2.70 16.36
CA GLU A 66 6.78 2.90 16.52
C GLU A 66 7.56 1.59 16.53
N ASN A 67 6.99 0.54 17.13
CA ASN A 67 7.60 -0.78 17.28
C ASN A 67 6.94 -1.86 16.40
N GLY A 68 5.85 -1.54 15.72
CA GLY A 68 5.04 -2.51 14.96
C GLY A 68 4.20 -3.44 15.83
N ASP A 69 3.91 -3.06 17.07
CA ASP A 69 2.97 -3.74 17.96
C ASP A 69 1.64 -2.96 17.98
N GLU A 70 0.51 -3.65 17.98
CA GLU A 70 -0.83 -3.03 17.96
C GLU A 70 -1.12 -2.11 19.16
N ALA A 71 -0.46 -2.36 20.29
CA ALA A 71 -0.53 -1.52 21.49
C ALA A 71 0.66 -0.54 21.61
N GLY A 72 1.51 -0.47 20.58
CA GLY A 72 2.63 0.45 20.49
C GLY A 72 2.22 1.91 20.36
N GLU A 73 3.16 2.80 20.65
CA GLU A 73 2.98 4.23 20.38
C GLU A 73 2.77 4.47 18.88
N LEU A 74 1.91 5.41 18.55
CA LEU A 74 1.61 5.73 17.15
C LEU A 74 2.78 6.45 16.50
N SER A 75 3.13 6.06 15.28
CA SER A 75 4.10 6.77 14.46
C SER A 75 3.46 7.99 13.80
N GLN A 76 3.25 9.06 14.57
CA GLN A 76 2.49 10.23 14.14
C GLN A 76 3.09 10.92 12.90
N GLU A 77 4.42 11.00 12.78
CA GLU A 77 5.07 11.62 11.62
C GLU A 77 4.78 10.84 10.32
N TYR A 78 4.84 9.50 10.38
CA TYR A 78 4.47 8.63 9.26
C TYR A 78 2.99 8.73 8.91
N LEU A 79 2.11 8.66 9.93
CA LEU A 79 0.66 8.76 9.74
C LEU A 79 0.25 10.09 9.10
N ASN A 80 0.94 11.18 9.42
CA ASN A 80 0.71 12.50 8.82
C ASN A 80 1.32 12.66 7.40
N ALA A 81 2.28 11.80 7.03
CA ALA A 81 2.96 11.85 5.75
C ALA A 81 2.18 11.12 4.64
N ILE A 82 1.22 10.28 5.00
CA ILE A 82 0.39 9.50 4.06
C ILE A 82 -1.03 10.06 4.01
N ASP A 83 -1.74 9.78 2.94
CA ASP A 83 -3.15 10.16 2.74
C ASP A 83 -4.09 8.96 2.79
N GLY A 84 -3.54 7.78 2.51
CA GLY A 84 -4.22 6.50 2.59
C GLY A 84 -3.26 5.35 2.84
N HIS A 85 -3.82 4.17 3.05
CA HIS A 85 -3.10 2.92 3.16
C HIS A 85 -3.83 1.86 2.33
N GLY A 86 -3.11 1.24 1.40
CA GLY A 86 -3.62 0.14 0.62
C GLY A 86 -3.28 -1.22 1.25
N GLN A 87 -4.22 -2.15 1.23
CA GLN A 87 -4.07 -3.49 1.77
C GLN A 87 -4.60 -4.50 0.76
N GLU A 88 -3.79 -5.47 0.39
CA GLU A 88 -4.27 -6.63 -0.37
C GLU A 88 -4.84 -7.71 0.56
N ASP A 89 -5.62 -8.63 0.00
CA ASP A 89 -6.00 -9.91 0.59
C ASP A 89 -6.58 -9.90 2.03
N LEU A 90 -7.28 -8.82 2.39
CA LEU A 90 -7.79 -8.62 3.75
C LEU A 90 -8.89 -9.61 4.16
N PHE A 91 -9.91 -9.75 3.31
CA PHE A 91 -11.06 -10.62 3.55
C PHE A 91 -11.09 -11.82 2.61
N PHE A 92 -10.52 -11.71 1.41
CA PHE A 92 -10.39 -12.83 0.47
C PHE A 92 -9.06 -12.79 -0.27
N GLY A 93 -8.46 -13.95 -0.48
CA GLY A 93 -7.26 -14.09 -1.30
C GLY A 93 -5.94 -14.21 -0.55
N TYR A 94 -5.91 -14.39 0.77
CA TYR A 94 -4.62 -14.42 1.48
C TYR A 94 -3.81 -15.69 1.19
N ASP A 95 -4.41 -16.86 1.43
CA ASP A 95 -3.75 -18.15 1.16
C ASP A 95 -3.97 -18.62 -0.28
N ASN A 96 -5.20 -18.45 -0.80
CA ASN A 96 -5.59 -18.75 -2.17
C ASN A 96 -6.64 -17.76 -2.67
N ASP A 97 -6.64 -17.50 -3.97
CA ASP A 97 -7.67 -16.69 -4.64
C ASP A 97 -9.07 -17.27 -4.42
N ASP A 98 -10.06 -16.40 -4.28
CA ASP A 98 -11.48 -16.74 -4.10
C ASP A 98 -11.79 -17.55 -2.82
N GLU A 99 -10.85 -17.61 -1.87
CA GLU A 99 -11.04 -18.18 -0.54
C GLU A 99 -11.04 -17.09 0.54
N PRO A 100 -11.88 -17.21 1.59
CA PRO A 100 -11.84 -16.28 2.72
C PRO A 100 -10.47 -16.27 3.40
N THR A 101 -9.96 -15.08 3.68
CA THR A 101 -8.74 -14.88 4.47
C THR A 101 -8.94 -15.43 5.89
N PRO A 102 -7.94 -16.13 6.47
CA PRO A 102 -8.05 -16.63 7.84
C PRO A 102 -8.43 -15.53 8.84
N THR A 103 -9.36 -15.82 9.74
CA THR A 103 -9.88 -14.84 10.70
C THR A 103 -8.79 -14.19 11.54
N GLU A 104 -7.75 -14.93 11.91
CA GLU A 104 -6.60 -14.39 12.65
C GLU A 104 -5.86 -13.31 11.84
N SER A 105 -5.59 -13.57 10.55
CA SER A 105 -4.98 -12.62 9.64
C SER A 105 -5.85 -11.38 9.44
N THR A 106 -7.15 -11.55 9.16
CA THR A 106 -8.07 -10.41 9.00
C THR A 106 -8.14 -9.57 10.27
N GLN A 107 -8.25 -10.19 11.45
CA GLN A 107 -8.30 -9.45 12.73
C GLN A 107 -7.01 -8.68 12.99
N TYR A 108 -5.86 -9.32 12.77
CA TYR A 108 -4.54 -8.71 12.90
C TYR A 108 -4.41 -7.47 12.01
N LEU A 109 -4.68 -7.61 10.71
CA LEU A 109 -4.58 -6.51 9.75
C LEU A 109 -5.59 -5.40 10.08
N GLN A 110 -6.83 -5.76 10.40
CA GLN A 110 -7.86 -4.77 10.76
C GLN A 110 -7.49 -3.95 11.99
N THR A 111 -6.77 -4.51 12.97
CA THR A 111 -6.31 -3.73 14.14
C THR A 111 -5.44 -2.55 13.70
N PHE A 112 -4.43 -2.79 12.87
CA PHE A 112 -3.54 -1.73 12.40
C PHE A 112 -4.18 -0.82 11.33
N LEU A 113 -5.00 -1.36 10.43
CA LEU A 113 -5.74 -0.55 9.44
C LEU A 113 -6.64 0.46 10.14
N ASN A 114 -7.28 0.07 11.24
CA ASN A 114 -8.09 0.98 12.04
C ASN A 114 -7.27 2.07 12.74
N ILE A 115 -6.00 1.82 13.08
CA ILE A 115 -5.10 2.87 13.58
C ILE A 115 -4.89 3.94 12.48
N SER A 116 -4.52 3.51 11.26
CA SER A 116 -4.33 4.44 10.14
C SER A 116 -5.60 5.21 9.80
N LYS A 117 -6.74 4.51 9.74
CA LYS A 117 -8.05 5.12 9.52
C LYS A 117 -8.42 6.15 10.59
N ASN A 118 -8.20 5.83 11.86
CA ASN A 118 -8.50 6.74 12.97
C ASN A 118 -7.59 7.96 13.01
N ALA A 119 -6.40 7.88 12.38
CA ALA A 119 -5.52 9.02 12.15
C ALA A 119 -5.99 9.94 11.00
N GLY A 120 -7.02 9.52 10.24
CA GLY A 120 -7.61 10.30 9.15
C GLY A 120 -7.30 9.78 7.75
N ASN A 121 -6.56 8.69 7.63
CA ASN A 121 -6.15 8.13 6.33
C ASN A 121 -7.27 7.29 5.71
N SER A 122 -7.37 7.33 4.38
CA SER A 122 -8.30 6.45 3.64
C SER A 122 -7.74 5.03 3.57
N ILE A 123 -8.56 4.00 3.76
CA ILE A 123 -8.13 2.60 3.62
C ILE A 123 -8.66 2.06 2.30
N LEU A 124 -7.74 1.60 1.44
CA LEU A 124 -8.05 0.98 0.15
C LEU A 124 -7.77 -0.51 0.25
N VAL A 125 -8.77 -1.35 -0.02
CA VAL A 125 -8.62 -2.81 0.08
C VAL A 125 -8.81 -3.47 -1.27
N THR A 126 -7.85 -4.31 -1.66
CA THR A 126 -7.95 -5.18 -2.83
C THR A 126 -8.04 -6.62 -2.37
N ASP A 127 -9.24 -7.20 -2.48
CA ASP A 127 -9.46 -8.62 -2.22
C ASP A 127 -9.42 -9.40 -3.53
N TYR A 128 -8.84 -10.60 -3.53
CA TYR A 128 -8.77 -11.45 -4.72
C TYR A 128 -9.85 -12.52 -4.66
N CYS A 129 -10.97 -12.26 -5.34
CA CYS A 129 -12.12 -13.17 -5.39
C CYS A 129 -12.88 -13.00 -6.71
N SER A 130 -13.42 -14.10 -7.22
CA SER A 130 -14.03 -14.18 -8.55
C SER A 130 -15.44 -14.79 -8.51
N THR A 131 -15.78 -15.58 -7.49
CA THR A 131 -17.16 -16.01 -7.27
C THR A 131 -17.99 -14.80 -6.85
N HIS A 132 -19.07 -14.50 -7.57
CA HIS A 132 -19.89 -13.29 -7.33
C HIS A 132 -20.35 -13.14 -5.87
N SER A 133 -20.70 -14.23 -5.18
CA SER A 133 -21.08 -14.17 -3.76
C SER A 133 -19.93 -13.77 -2.85
N ASN A 134 -18.69 -14.16 -3.18
CA ASN A 134 -17.49 -13.76 -2.45
C ASN A 134 -17.16 -12.29 -2.72
N MET A 135 -17.31 -11.84 -3.97
CA MET A 135 -17.16 -10.43 -4.33
C MET A 135 -18.18 -9.56 -3.57
N ASP A 136 -19.45 -9.94 -3.59
CA ASP A 136 -20.52 -9.26 -2.82
C ASP A 136 -20.20 -9.22 -1.31
N GLU A 137 -19.68 -10.31 -0.76
CA GLU A 137 -19.27 -10.40 0.64
C GLU A 137 -18.06 -9.52 0.95
N SER A 138 -17.02 -9.53 0.11
CA SER A 138 -15.86 -8.63 0.22
C SER A 138 -16.31 -7.16 0.24
N TYR A 139 -17.14 -6.74 -0.72
CA TYR A 139 -17.68 -5.37 -0.76
C TYR A 139 -18.47 -5.03 0.51
N SER A 140 -19.33 -5.94 0.99
CA SER A 140 -20.12 -5.75 2.21
C SER A 140 -19.26 -5.61 3.47
N LEU A 141 -18.25 -6.47 3.63
CA LEU A 141 -17.34 -6.47 4.78
C LEU A 141 -16.47 -5.21 4.80
N ASN A 142 -15.90 -4.83 3.66
CA ASN A 142 -15.13 -3.60 3.52
C ASN A 142 -15.97 -2.35 3.80
N ASN A 143 -17.16 -2.25 3.22
CA ASN A 143 -18.06 -1.13 3.46
C ASN A 143 -18.51 -1.04 4.93
N THR A 144 -18.72 -2.18 5.59
CA THR A 144 -19.02 -2.25 7.04
C THR A 144 -17.83 -1.76 7.88
N ALA A 145 -16.61 -2.13 7.48
CA ALA A 145 -15.38 -1.62 8.08
C ALA A 145 -15.10 -0.15 7.74
N GLY A 146 -15.85 0.45 6.80
CA GLY A 146 -15.66 1.81 6.31
C GLY A 146 -14.37 1.96 5.51
N TYR A 147 -14.02 0.94 4.73
CA TYR A 147 -12.92 0.91 3.77
C TYR A 147 -13.46 1.08 2.34
N ILE A 148 -12.63 1.62 1.46
CA ILE A 148 -12.90 1.69 0.01
C ILE A 148 -12.35 0.38 -0.57
N SER A 149 -13.13 -0.35 -1.37
CA SER A 149 -12.72 -1.68 -1.81
C SER A 149 -12.81 -1.90 -3.32
N PHE A 150 -11.97 -2.83 -3.78
CA PHE A 150 -11.95 -3.39 -5.12
C PHE A 150 -11.83 -4.91 -5.01
N ALA A 151 -12.82 -5.65 -5.50
CA ALA A 151 -12.73 -7.10 -5.62
C ALA A 151 -12.14 -7.44 -7.00
N ALA A 152 -10.88 -7.87 -7.02
CA ALA A 152 -10.17 -8.27 -8.22
C ALA A 152 -10.43 -9.76 -8.52
N ASP A 153 -10.98 -10.05 -9.69
CA ASP A 153 -11.19 -11.43 -10.15
C ASP A 153 -9.92 -12.05 -10.75
N HIS A 154 -8.94 -11.23 -11.15
CA HIS A 154 -7.58 -11.64 -11.49
C HIS A 154 -6.54 -11.02 -10.54
N ARG A 155 -5.75 -11.87 -9.87
CA ARG A 155 -4.63 -11.41 -9.03
C ARG A 155 -3.59 -10.60 -9.79
N VAL A 156 -3.44 -10.85 -11.08
CA VAL A 156 -2.47 -10.16 -11.92
C VAL A 156 -2.90 -8.71 -12.20
N LEU A 157 -4.13 -8.28 -11.85
CA LEU A 157 -4.57 -6.89 -12.06
C LEU A 157 -4.41 -6.44 -13.52
N ASP A 158 -4.86 -7.29 -14.43
CA ASP A 158 -4.69 -7.17 -15.89
C ASP A 158 -6.01 -6.95 -16.64
N ASN A 159 -7.13 -6.89 -15.92
CA ASN A 159 -8.46 -6.70 -16.45
C ASN A 159 -9.31 -5.73 -15.62
N ILE A 160 -10.40 -5.26 -16.23
CA ILE A 160 -11.50 -4.62 -15.52
C ILE A 160 -12.54 -5.72 -15.27
N PRO A 161 -12.88 -6.04 -13.99
CA PRO A 161 -13.87 -7.07 -13.69
C PRO A 161 -15.24 -6.74 -14.31
N GLU A 162 -15.94 -7.77 -14.82
CA GLU A 162 -17.30 -7.61 -15.36
C GLU A 162 -18.38 -7.52 -14.26
N PHE A 163 -18.05 -7.96 -13.05
CA PHE A 163 -18.94 -7.94 -11.88
C PHE A 163 -18.34 -7.09 -10.75
N PRO A 164 -19.15 -6.35 -9.97
CA PRO A 164 -20.60 -6.17 -10.11
C PRO A 164 -20.96 -5.16 -11.20
N GLU A 165 -22.13 -5.36 -11.80
CA GLU A 165 -22.76 -4.41 -12.71
C GLU A 165 -24.11 -3.98 -12.13
N PRO A 166 -24.29 -2.70 -11.74
CA PRO A 166 -23.33 -1.60 -11.84
C PRO A 166 -22.15 -1.73 -10.87
N ILE A 167 -21.01 -1.10 -11.22
CA ILE A 167 -19.81 -0.99 -10.37
C ILE A 167 -20.22 -0.62 -8.93
N TYR A 168 -19.67 -1.35 -7.96
CA TYR A 168 -19.95 -1.15 -6.54
C TYR A 168 -19.63 0.29 -6.12
N ASN A 169 -20.53 0.92 -5.36
CA ASN A 169 -20.40 2.31 -4.90
C ASN A 169 -20.12 3.34 -6.02
N SER A 170 -20.49 3.04 -7.27
CA SER A 170 -20.42 4.01 -8.38
C SER A 170 -21.14 5.32 -8.02
N ASN A 171 -20.51 6.45 -8.32
CA ASN A 171 -21.12 7.76 -8.09
C ASN A 171 -20.70 8.80 -9.15
N SER A 172 -21.49 9.86 -9.23
CA SER A 172 -21.41 10.89 -10.27
C SER A 172 -20.64 12.15 -9.87
N ASN A 173 -20.02 12.17 -8.69
CA ASN A 173 -19.29 13.35 -8.24
C ASN A 173 -17.96 13.48 -8.98
N ASP A 174 -17.48 14.70 -9.14
CA ASP A 174 -16.06 14.94 -9.42
C ASP A 174 -15.25 14.60 -8.17
N ILE A 175 -14.19 13.82 -8.34
CA ILE A 175 -13.32 13.38 -7.24
C ILE A 175 -12.06 14.24 -7.26
N LEU A 176 -11.92 15.09 -6.24
CA LEU A 176 -10.82 16.06 -6.10
C LEU A 176 -9.85 15.66 -4.99
N THR A 177 -10.33 14.94 -3.98
CA THR A 177 -9.51 14.44 -2.87
C THR A 177 -9.72 12.95 -2.64
N LEU A 178 -8.73 12.27 -2.05
CA LEU A 178 -8.81 10.83 -1.81
C LEU A 178 -10.03 10.44 -0.97
N THR A 179 -10.41 11.28 0.01
CA THR A 179 -11.54 11.02 0.90
C THR A 179 -12.92 11.09 0.23
N GLU A 180 -13.01 11.63 -0.99
CA GLU A 180 -14.26 11.68 -1.75
C GLU A 180 -14.54 10.39 -2.54
N ALA A 181 -13.50 9.58 -2.78
CA ALA A 181 -13.62 8.34 -3.52
C ALA A 181 -14.44 7.29 -2.76
N LYS A 182 -15.23 6.51 -3.50
CA LYS A 182 -16.08 5.45 -2.95
C LYS A 182 -15.81 4.07 -3.55
N ASN A 183 -15.00 4.02 -4.60
CA ASN A 183 -14.56 2.82 -5.29
C ASN A 183 -13.23 3.12 -6.01
N PHE A 184 -12.52 2.10 -6.43
CA PHE A 184 -11.31 2.27 -7.24
C PHE A 184 -11.12 1.09 -8.20
N LEU A 185 -10.37 1.35 -9.27
CA LEU A 185 -9.85 0.33 -10.18
C LEU A 185 -8.34 0.22 -9.97
N TYR A 186 -7.87 -0.99 -9.69
CA TYR A 186 -6.44 -1.30 -9.62
C TYR A 186 -6.04 -2.12 -10.83
N LEU A 187 -5.33 -1.49 -11.76
CA LEU A 187 -5.01 -2.04 -13.09
C LEU A 187 -3.59 -1.64 -13.48
N ILE A 188 -2.62 -2.47 -13.11
CA ILE A 188 -1.18 -2.22 -13.30
C ILE A 188 -0.56 -3.07 -14.40
N ASN A 189 -1.24 -4.11 -14.88
CA ASN A 189 -0.73 -5.01 -15.92
C ASN A 189 -1.57 -4.93 -17.21
N PRO A 190 -1.43 -3.86 -18.03
CA PRO A 190 -2.31 -3.64 -19.18
C PRO A 190 -1.98 -4.50 -20.41
N GLU A 191 -1.42 -5.70 -20.23
CA GLU A 191 -0.89 -6.55 -21.30
C GLU A 191 -1.93 -7.05 -22.31
N TYR A 192 -3.21 -7.07 -21.92
CA TYR A 192 -4.30 -7.46 -22.81
C TYR A 192 -4.84 -6.31 -23.69
N TYR A 193 -4.36 -5.08 -23.51
CA TYR A 193 -4.72 -3.95 -24.36
C TYR A 193 -3.73 -3.82 -25.51
N SER A 194 -4.20 -3.76 -26.75
CA SER A 194 -3.29 -3.72 -27.91
C SER A 194 -2.59 -2.38 -28.12
N SER A 195 -3.10 -1.33 -27.47
CA SER A 195 -2.56 0.03 -27.52
C SER A 195 -2.99 0.85 -26.30
N LYS A 196 -2.27 1.93 -26.02
CA LYS A 196 -2.69 2.94 -25.03
C LYS A 196 -4.08 3.47 -25.30
N SER A 197 -4.45 3.66 -26.58
CA SER A 197 -5.79 4.11 -26.94
C SER A 197 -6.87 3.12 -26.53
N ASP A 198 -6.64 1.81 -26.68
CA ASP A 198 -7.59 0.78 -26.24
C ASP A 198 -7.71 0.75 -24.71
N PHE A 199 -6.58 0.85 -24.00
CA PHE A 199 -6.54 0.96 -22.55
C PHE A 199 -7.33 2.17 -22.05
N ILE A 200 -7.03 3.37 -22.58
CA ILE A 200 -7.71 4.63 -22.23
C ILE A 200 -9.21 4.52 -22.51
N ASN A 201 -9.60 3.98 -23.67
CA ASN A 201 -11.01 3.79 -24.00
C ASN A 201 -11.71 2.85 -23.03
N ALA A 202 -11.10 1.71 -22.66
CA ALA A 202 -11.70 0.78 -21.71
C ALA A 202 -11.89 1.43 -20.33
N VAL A 203 -10.85 2.11 -19.84
CA VAL A 203 -10.85 2.78 -18.54
C VAL A 203 -11.83 3.95 -18.49
N THR A 204 -11.88 4.80 -19.51
CA THR A 204 -12.80 5.96 -19.57
C THR A 204 -14.26 5.55 -19.78
N ASN A 205 -14.51 4.32 -20.22
CA ASN A 205 -15.85 3.71 -20.27
C ASN A 205 -16.33 3.15 -18.91
N THR A 206 -15.66 3.46 -17.81
CA THR A 206 -16.08 3.09 -16.45
C THR A 206 -16.38 4.31 -15.59
N ASN A 207 -16.95 4.10 -14.40
CA ASN A 207 -17.23 5.16 -13.43
C ASN A 207 -16.40 5.03 -12.14
N TYR A 208 -15.21 4.43 -12.22
CA TYR A 208 -14.32 4.35 -11.07
C TYR A 208 -13.85 5.74 -10.62
N ASP A 209 -13.83 5.99 -9.31
CA ASP A 209 -13.45 7.27 -8.70
C ASP A 209 -11.95 7.47 -8.58
N LEU A 210 -11.21 6.37 -8.45
CA LEU A 210 -9.75 6.32 -8.49
C LEU A 210 -9.32 5.29 -9.53
N LEU A 211 -8.26 5.60 -10.27
CA LEU A 211 -7.52 4.63 -11.07
C LEU A 211 -6.10 4.54 -10.53
N ILE A 212 -5.69 3.33 -10.11
CA ILE A 212 -4.31 3.00 -9.76
C ILE A 212 -3.71 2.23 -10.94
N MET A 213 -2.65 2.75 -11.52
CA MET A 213 -2.00 2.18 -12.71
C MET A 213 -0.50 2.51 -12.76
N ASP A 214 0.24 1.82 -13.63
CA ASP A 214 1.64 2.13 -13.90
C ASP A 214 1.81 3.39 -14.78
N LEU A 215 2.97 4.05 -14.69
CA LEU A 215 3.36 5.16 -15.58
C LEU A 215 3.65 4.67 -17.01
N PHE A 216 4.17 3.46 -17.14
CA PHE A 216 4.56 2.86 -18.40
C PHE A 216 3.45 1.95 -18.91
N PHE A 217 3.23 1.98 -20.22
CA PHE A 217 2.44 0.95 -20.88
C PHE A 217 3.29 -0.33 -21.06
N HIS A 218 2.66 -1.45 -21.42
CA HIS A 218 3.35 -2.75 -21.53
C HIS A 218 4.46 -2.78 -22.62
N ASP A 219 4.58 -1.74 -23.44
CA ASP A 219 5.64 -1.54 -24.42
C ASP A 219 6.84 -0.72 -23.88
N GLY A 220 6.81 -0.36 -22.58
CA GLY A 220 7.83 0.43 -21.90
C GLY A 220 7.74 1.93 -22.19
N ILE A 221 6.68 2.42 -22.86
CA ILE A 221 6.52 3.84 -23.18
C ILE A 221 5.64 4.51 -22.13
N GLU A 222 6.12 5.61 -21.54
CA GLU A 222 5.37 6.44 -20.59
C GLU A 222 4.07 7.01 -21.21
N PHE A 223 2.98 7.01 -20.44
CA PHE A 223 1.79 7.76 -20.81
C PHE A 223 2.10 9.27 -20.85
N THR A 224 1.68 9.92 -21.93
CA THR A 224 1.83 11.37 -22.11
C THR A 224 0.84 12.15 -21.25
N GLN A 225 1.12 13.42 -20.96
CA GLN A 225 0.20 14.28 -20.21
C GLN A 225 -1.23 14.29 -20.79
N SER A 226 -1.37 14.29 -22.13
CA SER A 226 -2.68 14.28 -22.78
C SER A 226 -3.43 12.95 -22.61
N GLU A 227 -2.71 11.84 -22.46
CA GLU A 227 -3.29 10.53 -22.17
C GLU A 227 -3.70 10.44 -20.70
N ILE A 228 -2.85 10.94 -19.80
CA ILE A 228 -3.14 11.10 -18.37
C ILE A 228 -4.40 11.94 -18.15
N ASP A 229 -4.56 13.05 -18.88
CA ASP A 229 -5.74 13.91 -18.74
C ASP A 229 -7.02 13.25 -19.27
N GLN A 230 -6.92 12.36 -20.27
CA GLN A 230 -8.06 11.55 -20.72
C GLN A 230 -8.47 10.54 -19.64
N LEU A 231 -7.49 9.85 -19.04
CA LEU A 231 -7.72 8.82 -18.01
C LEU A 231 -8.42 9.36 -16.75
N LYS A 232 -8.32 10.67 -16.50
CA LYS A 232 -9.06 11.35 -15.41
C LYS A 232 -10.56 11.50 -15.66
N SER A 233 -11.06 11.16 -16.84
CA SER A 233 -12.48 11.28 -17.18
C SER A 233 -13.25 9.99 -16.88
N LYS A 234 -14.42 10.11 -16.24
CA LYS A 234 -15.38 9.02 -16.06
C LYS A 234 -16.37 8.95 -17.22
N LEU A 235 -16.99 7.79 -17.41
CA LEU A 235 -18.03 7.57 -18.41
C LEU A 235 -19.20 8.54 -18.24
N ASN A 236 -19.57 8.83 -16.99
CA ASN A 236 -20.65 9.75 -16.65
C ASN A 236 -20.28 11.25 -16.78
N GLY A 237 -19.06 11.55 -17.24
CA GLY A 237 -18.57 12.92 -17.45
C GLY A 237 -17.93 13.58 -16.23
N GLY A 238 -17.96 12.93 -15.05
CA GLY A 238 -17.24 13.42 -13.87
C GLY A 238 -15.73 13.12 -13.92
N SER A 239 -14.94 13.74 -13.04
CA SER A 239 -13.51 13.45 -12.91
C SER A 239 -13.21 12.36 -11.87
N ARG A 240 -12.14 11.60 -12.10
CA ARG A 240 -11.52 10.66 -11.16
C ARG A 240 -10.10 11.08 -10.80
N LEU A 241 -9.58 10.60 -9.67
CA LEU A 241 -8.15 10.73 -9.37
C LEU A 241 -7.37 9.62 -10.06
N LEU A 242 -6.12 9.93 -10.39
CA LEU A 242 -5.16 9.00 -10.96
C LEU A 242 -3.99 8.83 -9.99
N ILE A 243 -3.70 7.60 -9.60
CA ILE A 243 -2.59 7.22 -8.72
C ILE A 243 -1.60 6.38 -9.52
N CYS A 244 -0.33 6.76 -9.46
CA CYS A 244 0.76 6.00 -10.07
C CYS A 244 1.21 4.90 -9.09
N TYR A 245 1.22 3.65 -9.54
CA TYR A 245 1.94 2.57 -8.87
C TYR A 245 3.45 2.80 -8.98
N MET A 246 4.19 2.46 -7.94
CA MET A 246 5.65 2.48 -7.92
C MET A 246 6.15 1.49 -6.88
N SER A 247 6.96 0.53 -7.29
CA SER A 247 7.65 -0.36 -6.36
C SER A 247 8.75 0.39 -5.62
N ILE A 248 8.68 0.41 -4.29
CA ILE A 248 9.69 1.07 -3.42
C ILE A 248 10.39 0.08 -2.46
N GLY A 249 9.85 -1.14 -2.33
CA GLY A 249 10.38 -2.19 -1.45
C GLY A 249 11.30 -3.18 -2.15
N GLU A 250 11.25 -3.22 -3.49
CA GLU A 250 11.99 -4.16 -4.33
C GLU A 250 12.56 -3.43 -5.54
N ALA A 251 13.64 -3.98 -6.12
CA ALA A 251 14.16 -3.52 -7.41
C ALA A 251 13.63 -4.43 -8.50
N GLU A 252 12.99 -3.86 -9.52
CA GLU A 252 12.44 -4.59 -10.65
C GLU A 252 13.52 -4.75 -11.74
N ASP A 253 13.62 -5.94 -12.36
CA ASP A 253 14.69 -6.30 -13.31
C ASP A 253 14.24 -6.35 -14.78
N TYR A 254 13.11 -5.73 -15.09
CA TYR A 254 12.48 -5.74 -16.43
C TYR A 254 13.27 -4.97 -17.50
#